data_AF-A0A6H1R4I6-F1
#
_entry.id   AF-A0A6H1R4I6-F1
#
_cell.length_a   1.000
_cell.length_b   1.000
_cell.length_c   1.000
_cell.angle_alpha   90.00
_cell.angle_beta   90.00
_cell.angle_gamma   90.00
#
_symmetry.space_group_name_H-M   'P 1'
#
loop_
_entity.id
_entity.type
_entity.pdbx_description
1 polymer ?
#
loop_
_entity_poly.entity_id
_entity_poly.type
_entity_poly.pdbx_seq_one_letter_code
_entity_poly.pdbx_strand_id
1 'polypeptide(L)'
;MNDQTISGQAENLRLTADAVPLNEANALCDTIEALRDQLAGILGTNDELVSEAHRIAETAADIVRTLANLRTTIQDTSSHHHGNTGGHRPANTSNPTASTQTEKPYDRLPKPSISKPQPLPAGVTGDPATWPGRIEDNGTTDETRFSSDERSVAERLAQTGPNIVRRVPHGKDDRTADATVNGSLVEFKTLQQKDGQIPTRKTVKKMIRKSQNKGGQSPDVIIDGRKTGLTPEEALNGLKAYLNAPENADKLSRVRVWGKVFDFDWKREG
;
A
#
# COMPACT_ATOMS: atom_id res chain seq x y z
N MET A 1 12.15 -44.90 6.64
CA MET A 1 10.94 -44.57 5.84
C MET A 1 10.92 -43.06 5.64
N ASN A 2 10.71 -42.62 4.38
CA ASN A 2 10.13 -41.32 3.97
C ASN A 2 10.96 -40.10 3.51
N ASP A 3 12.30 -40.14 3.34
CA ASP A 3 12.98 -38.97 2.72
C ASP A 3 12.88 -38.92 1.18
N GLN A 4 12.89 -40.08 0.51
CA GLN A 4 12.79 -40.14 -0.96
C GLN A 4 11.40 -39.78 -1.50
N THR A 5 10.34 -39.97 -0.72
CA THR A 5 8.97 -39.62 -1.11
C THR A 5 8.71 -38.12 -1.03
N ILE A 6 9.26 -37.44 0.00
CA ILE A 6 9.09 -36.00 0.17
C ILE A 6 9.85 -35.22 -0.91
N SER A 7 11.09 -35.63 -1.22
CA SER A 7 11.88 -34.99 -2.28
C SER A 7 11.21 -35.13 -3.66
N GLY A 8 10.68 -36.31 -4.00
CA GLY A 8 9.99 -36.53 -5.27
C GLY A 8 8.67 -35.77 -5.40
N GLN A 9 7.92 -35.64 -4.30
CA GLN A 9 6.69 -34.83 -4.27
C GLN A 9 6.97 -33.33 -4.37
N ALA A 10 8.02 -32.84 -3.70
CA ALA A 10 8.44 -31.44 -3.80
C ALA A 10 8.92 -31.08 -5.21
N GLU A 11 9.63 -31.98 -5.88
CA GLU A 11 10.10 -31.77 -7.25
C GLU A 11 8.95 -31.79 -8.27
N ASN A 12 7.97 -32.68 -8.10
CA ASN A 12 6.77 -32.71 -8.94
C ASN A 12 5.90 -31.45 -8.75
N LEU A 13 5.78 -30.96 -7.51
CA LEU A 13 5.13 -29.67 -7.22
C LEU A 13 5.88 -28.49 -7.85
N ARG A 14 7.22 -28.49 -7.82
CA ARG A 14 8.06 -27.48 -8.49
C ARG A 14 7.83 -27.47 -10.00
N LEU A 15 7.89 -28.65 -10.64
CA LEU A 15 7.66 -28.79 -12.08
C LEU A 15 6.25 -28.35 -12.50
N THR A 16 5.24 -28.72 -11.71
CA THR A 16 3.85 -28.29 -11.94
C THR A 16 3.69 -26.78 -11.77
N ALA A 17 4.34 -26.19 -10.75
CA ALA A 17 4.32 -24.75 -10.54
C ALA A 17 5.09 -23.98 -11.63
N ASP A 18 6.18 -24.55 -12.15
CA ASP A 18 6.97 -23.98 -13.24
C ASP A 18 6.27 -24.05 -14.61
N ALA A 19 5.36 -25.00 -14.80
CA ALA A 19 4.51 -25.09 -15.99
C ALA A 19 3.43 -23.99 -16.06
N VAL A 20 3.20 -23.22 -14.99
CA VAL A 20 2.26 -22.09 -14.99
C VAL A 20 3.02 -20.79 -15.33
N PRO A 21 2.80 -20.15 -16.49
CA PRO A 21 3.55 -18.96 -16.87
C PRO A 21 3.12 -17.75 -16.01
N LEU A 22 4.04 -17.18 -15.23
CA LEU A 22 3.78 -16.05 -14.31
C LEU A 22 3.39 -14.74 -15.03
N ASN A 23 3.86 -14.59 -16.27
CA ASN A 23 3.41 -13.53 -17.17
C ASN A 23 1.94 -13.72 -17.55
N GLU A 24 1.49 -14.96 -17.75
CA GLU A 24 0.09 -15.28 -18.03
C GLU A 24 -0.79 -15.12 -16.80
N ALA A 25 -0.31 -15.44 -15.59
CA ALA A 25 -1.09 -15.25 -14.36
C ALA A 25 -1.37 -13.76 -14.06
N ASN A 26 -0.37 -12.88 -14.22
CA ASN A 26 -0.57 -11.44 -14.08
C ASN A 26 -1.44 -10.87 -15.21
N ALA A 27 -1.21 -11.32 -16.46
CA ALA A 27 -2.06 -10.95 -17.59
C ALA A 27 -3.51 -11.46 -17.41
N LEU A 28 -3.71 -12.59 -16.75
CA LEU A 28 -5.02 -13.15 -16.43
C LEU A 28 -5.73 -12.30 -15.37
N CYS A 29 -5.02 -11.84 -14.32
CA CYS A 29 -5.58 -10.86 -13.38
C CYS A 29 -5.96 -9.56 -14.09
N ASP A 30 -5.09 -9.02 -14.95
CA ASP A 30 -5.39 -7.80 -15.72
C ASP A 30 -6.59 -8.02 -16.67
N THR A 31 -6.73 -9.22 -17.24
CA THR A 31 -7.86 -9.59 -18.12
C THR A 31 -9.16 -9.76 -17.34
N ILE A 32 -9.13 -10.38 -16.15
CA ILE A 32 -10.29 -10.51 -15.26
C ILE A 32 -10.75 -9.12 -14.79
N GLU A 33 -9.81 -8.23 -14.46
CA GLU A 33 -10.11 -6.83 -14.12
C GLU A 33 -10.71 -6.07 -15.32
N ALA A 34 -10.19 -6.26 -16.53
CA ALA A 34 -10.71 -5.63 -17.74
C ALA A 34 -12.13 -6.12 -18.08
N LEU A 35 -12.39 -7.42 -17.97
CA LEU A 35 -13.72 -8.01 -18.18
C LEU A 35 -14.72 -7.52 -17.13
N ARG A 36 -14.31 -7.38 -15.87
CA ARG A 36 -15.12 -6.79 -14.80
C ARG A 36 -15.54 -5.36 -15.14
N ASP A 37 -14.59 -4.53 -15.57
CA ASP A 37 -14.86 -3.13 -15.90
C ASP A 37 -15.78 -3.02 -17.14
N GLN A 38 -15.63 -3.92 -18.12
CA GLN A 38 -16.54 -4.02 -19.28
C GLN A 38 -17.95 -4.45 -18.88
N LEU A 39 -18.11 -5.45 -18.01
CA LEU A 39 -19.42 -5.89 -17.51
C LEU A 39 -20.15 -4.79 -16.74
N ALA A 40 -19.43 -4.05 -15.88
CA ALA A 40 -19.99 -2.94 -15.13
C ALA A 40 -20.50 -1.80 -16.05
N GLY A 41 -19.82 -1.56 -17.18
CA GLY A 41 -20.24 -0.61 -18.20
C GLY A 41 -21.50 -1.03 -18.98
N ILE A 42 -21.74 -2.34 -19.13
CA ILE A 42 -22.87 -2.89 -19.88
C ILE A 42 -24.14 -2.99 -19.01
N LEU A 43 -24.00 -3.40 -17.75
CA LEU A 43 -25.14 -3.79 -16.91
C LEU A 43 -25.63 -2.68 -15.95
N GLY A 44 -24.86 -1.61 -15.76
CA GLY A 44 -25.17 -0.57 -14.77
C GLY A 44 -24.96 -1.02 -13.32
N THR A 45 -25.07 -0.10 -12.35
CA THR A 45 -24.58 -0.28 -10.97
C THR A 45 -25.53 -1.01 -10.01
N ASN A 46 -26.70 -1.47 -10.45
CA ASN A 46 -27.79 -1.91 -9.56
C ASN A 46 -28.24 -3.36 -9.75
N ASP A 47 -27.46 -4.20 -10.42
CA ASP A 47 -27.87 -5.58 -10.66
C ASP A 47 -27.17 -6.56 -9.70
N GLU A 48 -27.95 -7.46 -9.08
CA GLU A 48 -27.46 -8.52 -8.19
C GLU A 48 -26.42 -9.40 -8.90
N LEU A 49 -26.58 -9.56 -10.22
CA LEU A 49 -25.64 -10.23 -11.11
C LEU A 49 -24.28 -9.54 -11.19
N VAL A 50 -24.22 -8.20 -11.11
CA VAL A 50 -22.95 -7.44 -11.11
C VAL A 50 -22.21 -7.64 -9.79
N SER A 51 -22.95 -7.69 -8.67
CA SER A 51 -22.36 -7.97 -7.36
C SER A 51 -21.79 -9.38 -7.27
N GLU A 52 -22.49 -10.37 -7.81
CA GLU A 52 -22.00 -11.76 -7.84
C GLU A 52 -20.83 -11.94 -8.82
N ALA A 53 -20.87 -11.29 -9.99
CA ALA A 53 -19.73 -11.25 -10.90
C ALA A 53 -18.50 -10.58 -10.27
N HIS A 54 -18.71 -9.52 -9.47
CA HIS A 54 -17.64 -8.88 -8.70
C HIS A 54 -17.02 -9.83 -7.68
N ARG A 55 -17.87 -10.54 -6.91
CA ARG A 55 -17.43 -11.52 -5.91
C ARG A 55 -16.63 -12.66 -6.53
N ILE A 56 -17.05 -13.15 -7.70
CA ILE A 56 -16.35 -14.21 -8.44
C ILE A 56 -14.98 -13.70 -8.93
N ALA A 57 -14.92 -12.49 -9.47
CA ALA A 57 -13.67 -11.89 -9.96
C ALA A 57 -12.66 -11.65 -8.82
N GLU A 58 -13.11 -11.15 -7.67
CA GLU A 58 -12.28 -10.99 -6.47
C GLU A 58 -11.76 -12.35 -5.97
N THR A 59 -12.64 -13.34 -5.87
CA THR A 59 -12.28 -14.70 -5.46
C THR A 59 -11.24 -15.31 -6.41
N ALA A 60 -11.42 -15.13 -7.72
CA ALA A 60 -10.46 -15.61 -8.72
C ALA A 60 -9.09 -14.92 -8.59
N ALA A 61 -9.08 -13.60 -8.37
CA ALA A 61 -7.84 -12.85 -8.15
C ALA A 61 -7.11 -13.31 -6.88
N ASP A 62 -7.84 -13.56 -5.79
CA ASP A 62 -7.29 -14.07 -4.53
C ASP A 62 -6.71 -15.47 -4.68
N ILE A 63 -7.37 -16.35 -5.43
CA ILE A 63 -6.85 -17.69 -5.76
C ILE A 63 -5.54 -17.57 -6.53
N VAL A 64 -5.48 -16.71 -7.56
CA VAL A 64 -4.27 -16.51 -8.36
C VAL A 64 -3.13 -15.96 -7.50
N ARG A 65 -3.39 -14.98 -6.62
CA ARG A 65 -2.37 -14.46 -5.67
C ARG A 65 -1.89 -15.54 -4.70
N THR A 66 -2.80 -16.35 -4.17
CA THR A 66 -2.48 -17.44 -3.25
C THR A 66 -1.59 -18.49 -3.93
N LEU A 67 -1.90 -18.86 -5.17
CA LEU A 67 -1.09 -19.77 -5.98
C LEU A 67 0.30 -19.19 -6.29
N ALA A 68 0.38 -17.89 -6.60
CA ALA A 68 1.65 -17.22 -6.82
C ALA A 68 2.53 -17.24 -5.54
N ASN A 69 1.96 -16.94 -4.38
CA ASN A 69 2.66 -16.98 -3.09
C ASN A 69 3.12 -18.41 -2.74
N LEU A 70 2.25 -19.42 -2.94
CA LEU A 70 2.59 -20.81 -2.69
C LEU A 70 3.77 -21.27 -3.55
N ARG A 71 3.80 -20.86 -4.83
CA ARG A 71 4.93 -21.15 -5.74
C ARG A 71 6.23 -20.52 -5.22
N THR A 72 6.20 -19.27 -4.78
CA THR A 72 7.39 -18.62 -4.19
C THR A 72 7.89 -19.42 -2.98
N THR A 73 7.01 -19.83 -2.08
CA THR A 73 7.36 -20.68 -0.93
C THR A 73 7.98 -22.02 -1.34
N ILE A 74 7.45 -22.67 -2.38
CA ILE A 74 8.00 -23.93 -2.91
C ILE A 74 9.41 -23.70 -3.48
N GLN A 75 9.61 -22.63 -4.25
CA GLN A 75 10.91 -22.28 -4.83
C GLN A 75 11.95 -21.97 -3.74
N ASP A 76 11.57 -21.20 -2.72
CA ASP A 76 12.44 -20.90 -1.58
C ASP A 76 12.83 -22.18 -0.83
N THR A 77 11.86 -23.05 -0.53
CA THR A 77 12.11 -24.31 0.18
C THR A 77 13.01 -25.25 -0.63
N SER A 78 12.80 -25.34 -1.95
CA SER A 78 13.66 -26.16 -2.82
C SER A 78 15.10 -25.65 -2.89
N SER A 79 15.30 -24.32 -2.86
CA SER A 79 16.61 -23.69 -2.87
C SER A 79 17.39 -23.94 -1.57
N HIS A 80 16.69 -24.04 -0.44
CA HIS A 80 17.30 -24.35 0.86
C HIS A 80 17.76 -25.81 0.98
N HIS A 81 17.14 -26.74 0.24
CA HIS A 81 17.51 -28.17 0.26
C HIS A 81 18.65 -28.56 -0.69
N HIS A 82 19.06 -27.68 -1.61
CA HIS A 82 20.16 -27.97 -2.56
C HIS A 82 21.52 -27.35 -2.17
N GLY A 83 21.63 -26.73 -0.99
CA GLY A 83 22.83 -26.02 -0.54
C GLY A 83 23.92 -26.84 0.17
N ASN A 84 23.81 -28.17 0.29
CA ASN A 84 24.77 -28.94 1.10
C ASN A 84 25.15 -30.33 0.54
N THR A 85 25.72 -30.39 -0.65
CA THR A 85 26.55 -31.54 -1.08
C THR A 85 27.80 -31.04 -1.82
N GLY A 86 28.97 -31.35 -1.26
CA GLY A 86 30.27 -30.90 -1.76
C GLY A 86 30.78 -31.61 -3.01
N GLY A 87 31.53 -30.85 -3.82
CA GLY A 87 32.74 -31.22 -4.57
C GLY A 87 32.77 -32.48 -5.47
N HIS A 88 32.75 -32.30 -6.80
CA HIS A 88 33.94 -32.39 -7.68
C HIS A 88 33.62 -32.33 -9.21
N ARG A 89 34.38 -31.47 -9.91
CA ARG A 89 34.81 -31.42 -11.33
C ARG A 89 33.82 -31.21 -12.50
N PRO A 90 34.30 -30.59 -13.61
CA PRO A 90 33.49 -29.79 -14.50
C PRO A 90 33.17 -30.47 -15.84
N ALA A 91 32.00 -30.16 -16.40
CA ALA A 91 31.75 -30.28 -17.82
C ALA A 91 30.72 -29.22 -18.25
N ASN A 92 31.26 -28.14 -18.81
CA ASN A 92 30.75 -27.38 -19.95
C ASN A 92 29.32 -27.69 -20.42
N THR A 93 28.35 -26.85 -20.03
CA THR A 93 27.11 -26.61 -20.80
C THR A 93 26.61 -25.19 -20.55
N SER A 94 26.54 -24.43 -21.64
CA SER A 94 25.56 -23.37 -21.92
C SER A 94 25.15 -22.46 -20.76
N ASN A 95 25.75 -21.27 -20.68
CA ASN A 95 25.22 -20.15 -19.89
C ASN A 95 23.71 -19.96 -20.16
N PRO A 96 22.80 -20.26 -19.21
CA PRO A 96 21.58 -19.50 -19.15
C PRO A 96 22.00 -18.15 -18.58
N THR A 97 21.84 -17.09 -19.36
CA THR A 97 21.95 -15.72 -18.86
C THR A 97 21.09 -15.65 -17.61
N ALA A 98 21.74 -15.67 -16.43
CA ALA A 98 21.07 -15.47 -15.17
C ALA A 98 20.38 -14.13 -15.32
N SER A 99 19.06 -14.16 -15.43
CA SER A 99 18.25 -12.98 -15.28
C SER A 99 18.54 -12.51 -13.87
N THR A 100 19.50 -11.59 -13.74
CA THR A 100 19.69 -10.80 -12.53
C THR A 100 18.32 -10.18 -12.29
N GLN A 101 17.53 -10.77 -11.41
CA GLN A 101 16.31 -10.16 -10.94
C GLN A 101 16.78 -8.87 -10.30
N THR A 102 16.65 -7.76 -11.04
CA THR A 102 17.03 -6.46 -10.56
C THR A 102 16.12 -6.19 -9.37
N GLU A 103 16.68 -6.36 -8.16
CA GLU A 103 15.97 -6.07 -6.92
C GLU A 103 15.27 -4.72 -7.05
N LYS A 104 13.96 -4.71 -6.79
CA LYS A 104 13.21 -3.47 -6.95
C LYS A 104 13.61 -2.52 -5.81
N PRO A 105 13.60 -1.19 -6.04
CA PRO A 105 13.99 -0.22 -5.02
C PRO A 105 13.29 -0.43 -3.67
N TYR A 106 12.01 -0.79 -3.67
CA TYR A 106 11.24 -1.09 -2.46
C TYR A 106 11.77 -2.28 -1.65
N ASP A 107 12.37 -3.27 -2.30
CA ASP A 107 12.75 -4.50 -1.61
C ASP A 107 13.87 -4.25 -0.59
N ARG A 108 14.68 -3.21 -0.84
CA ARG A 108 15.75 -2.69 0.02
C ARG A 108 15.29 -1.69 1.08
N LEU A 109 14.02 -1.30 1.06
CA LEU A 109 13.46 -0.33 2.01
C LEU A 109 12.80 -1.05 3.19
N PRO A 110 12.72 -0.39 4.37
CA PRO A 110 12.04 -0.92 5.54
C PRO A 110 10.59 -1.28 5.19
N LYS A 111 10.12 -2.39 5.75
CA LYS A 111 8.74 -2.83 5.56
C LYS A 111 7.81 -1.99 6.46
N PRO A 112 6.61 -1.66 6.00
CA PRO A 112 5.64 -0.92 6.80
C PRO A 112 5.16 -1.75 7.99
N SER A 113 4.88 -1.06 9.09
CA SER A 113 4.09 -1.61 10.18
C SER A 113 2.61 -1.49 9.83
N ILE A 114 1.87 -2.59 9.94
CA ILE A 114 0.41 -2.60 9.76
C ILE A 114 -0.21 -3.10 11.06
N SER A 115 -1.01 -2.26 11.70
CA SER A 115 -1.70 -2.58 12.95
C SER A 115 -3.20 -2.31 12.83
N LYS A 116 -3.95 -2.65 13.88
CA LYS A 116 -5.33 -2.14 14.04
C LYS A 116 -5.30 -0.61 14.22
N PRO A 117 -6.40 0.10 13.91
CA PRO A 117 -6.50 1.53 14.16
C PRO A 117 -6.27 1.81 15.63
N GLN A 118 -5.47 2.83 15.93
CA GLN A 118 -5.27 3.25 17.30
C GLN A 118 -6.62 3.68 17.92
N PRO A 119 -7.06 3.04 19.02
CA PRO A 119 -8.28 3.47 19.70
C PRO A 119 -8.08 4.88 20.30
N LEU A 120 -9.17 5.59 20.52
CA LEU A 120 -9.10 6.83 21.28
C LEU A 120 -8.76 6.50 22.75
N PRO A 121 -7.85 7.25 23.39
CA PRO A 121 -7.60 7.13 24.82
C PRO A 121 -8.87 7.29 25.65
N ALA A 122 -8.91 6.67 26.82
CA ALA A 122 -10.02 6.82 27.75
C ALA A 122 -10.20 8.29 28.16
N GLY A 123 -11.45 8.76 28.18
CA GLY A 123 -11.78 10.15 28.53
C GLY A 123 -11.75 11.15 27.37
N VAL A 124 -11.29 10.74 26.17
CA VAL A 124 -11.42 11.58 24.97
C VAL A 124 -12.89 11.65 24.54
N THR A 125 -13.42 12.86 24.44
CA THR A 125 -14.81 13.14 24.05
C THR A 125 -14.86 14.03 22.81
N GLY A 126 -16.06 14.52 22.45
CA GLY A 126 -16.22 15.55 21.42
C GLY A 126 -15.66 16.92 21.81
N ASP A 127 -15.35 17.15 23.09
CA ASP A 127 -14.75 18.40 23.58
C ASP A 127 -13.21 18.39 23.37
N PRO A 128 -12.64 19.31 22.57
CA PRO A 128 -11.20 19.43 22.38
C PRO A 128 -10.37 19.59 23.66
N ALA A 129 -10.95 20.10 24.75
CA ALA A 129 -10.25 20.21 26.04
C ALA A 129 -9.90 18.84 26.65
N THR A 130 -10.58 17.77 26.21
CA THR A 130 -10.33 16.39 26.66
C THR A 130 -9.30 15.66 25.82
N TRP A 131 -8.81 16.26 24.73
CA TRP A 131 -7.89 15.61 23.81
C TRP A 131 -6.46 15.66 24.35
N PRO A 132 -5.66 14.59 24.18
CA PRO A 132 -4.26 14.58 24.64
C PRO A 132 -3.40 15.57 23.85
N GLY A 133 -3.72 15.80 22.57
CA GLY A 133 -3.10 16.79 21.72
C GLY A 133 -3.98 18.02 21.53
N ARG A 134 -3.56 18.92 20.64
CA ARG A 134 -4.32 20.12 20.31
C ARG A 134 -4.10 20.55 18.87
N ILE A 135 -5.07 21.29 18.34
CA ILE A 135 -4.99 21.90 17.02
C ILE A 135 -4.85 23.41 17.22
N GLU A 136 -3.77 23.97 16.69
CA GLU A 136 -3.55 25.41 16.65
C GLU A 136 -3.92 25.89 15.24
N ASP A 137 -5.20 26.26 15.11
CA ASP A 137 -5.80 26.80 13.89
C ASP A 137 -6.31 28.20 14.17
N ASN A 138 -5.41 29.18 14.13
CA ASN A 138 -5.69 30.58 14.48
C ASN A 138 -6.30 31.37 13.31
N GLY A 139 -6.77 30.69 12.26
CA GLY A 139 -7.37 31.32 11.09
C GLY A 139 -8.70 32.00 11.43
N THR A 140 -8.86 33.24 10.97
CA THR A 140 -10.11 34.01 11.11
C THR A 140 -11.02 33.89 9.89
N THR A 141 -10.51 33.34 8.78
CA THR A 141 -11.20 33.17 7.49
C THR A 141 -11.06 31.73 6.98
N ASP A 142 -11.92 31.30 6.06
CA ASP A 142 -11.83 29.95 5.48
C ASP A 142 -10.50 29.70 4.75
N GLU A 143 -9.89 30.74 4.18
CA GLU A 143 -8.56 30.67 3.54
C GLU A 143 -7.41 30.50 4.56
N THR A 144 -7.66 30.78 5.83
CA THR A 144 -6.67 30.72 6.90
C THR A 144 -6.90 29.55 7.85
N ARG A 145 -7.95 28.76 7.62
CA ARG A 145 -8.32 27.57 8.40
C ARG A 145 -8.00 26.27 7.68
N PHE A 146 -8.00 25.17 8.43
CA PHE A 146 -8.01 23.84 7.81
C PHE A 146 -9.29 23.63 7.01
N SER A 147 -9.18 23.02 5.82
CA SER A 147 -10.35 22.50 5.12
C SER A 147 -11.02 21.40 5.97
N SER A 148 -12.29 21.06 5.69
CA SER A 148 -13.01 20.01 6.45
C SER A 148 -12.26 18.67 6.46
N ASP A 149 -11.65 18.31 5.33
CA ASP A 149 -10.88 17.07 5.19
C ASP A 149 -9.56 17.14 5.99
N GLU A 150 -8.80 18.23 5.88
CA GLU A 150 -7.58 18.45 6.68
C GLU A 150 -7.88 18.50 8.18
N ARG A 151 -8.98 19.17 8.56
CA ARG A 151 -9.44 19.28 9.94
C ARG A 151 -9.73 17.90 10.51
N SER A 152 -10.37 17.02 9.75
CA SER A 152 -10.63 15.64 10.18
C SER A 152 -9.35 14.84 10.46
N VAL A 153 -8.28 15.10 9.71
CA VAL A 153 -6.94 14.51 9.94
C VAL A 153 -6.30 15.11 11.18
N ALA A 154 -6.31 16.44 11.32
CA ALA A 154 -5.76 17.15 12.47
C ALA A 154 -6.43 16.74 13.80
N GLU A 155 -7.76 16.62 13.80
CA GLU A 155 -8.54 16.14 14.94
C GLU A 155 -8.17 14.71 15.31
N ARG A 156 -8.05 13.82 14.31
CA ARG A 156 -7.64 12.44 14.58
C ARG A 156 -6.26 12.38 15.23
N LEU A 157 -5.30 13.20 14.77
CA LEU A 157 -3.96 13.28 15.39
C LEU A 157 -4.03 13.78 16.84
N ALA A 158 -4.75 14.87 17.08
CA ALA A 158 -4.88 15.47 18.41
C ALA A 158 -5.62 14.55 19.39
N GLN A 159 -6.60 13.78 18.90
CA GLN A 159 -7.37 12.84 19.73
C GLN A 159 -6.60 11.56 20.07
N THR A 160 -5.75 11.07 19.16
CA THR A 160 -5.07 9.77 19.34
C THR A 160 -3.74 9.87 20.08
N GLY A 161 -3.15 11.06 20.21
CA GLY A 161 -1.91 11.24 20.94
C GLY A 161 -1.62 12.70 21.25
N PRO A 162 -0.55 12.99 21.99
CA PRO A 162 -0.15 14.34 22.40
C PRO A 162 0.45 15.13 21.23
N ASN A 163 -0.23 15.13 20.08
CA ASN A 163 0.19 15.81 18.87
C ASN A 163 -0.26 17.27 18.91
N ILE A 164 0.67 18.17 18.64
CA ILE A 164 0.39 19.58 18.37
C ILE A 164 0.35 19.72 16.85
N VAL A 165 -0.85 19.93 16.31
CA VAL A 165 -1.05 20.13 14.88
C VAL A 165 -1.25 21.62 14.62
N ARG A 166 -0.37 22.22 13.81
CA ARG A 166 -0.46 23.64 13.45
C ARG A 166 -0.61 23.76 11.95
N ARG A 167 -1.56 24.56 11.49
CA ARG A 167 -1.66 24.87 10.06
C ARG A 167 -0.43 25.65 9.60
N VAL A 168 0.07 25.36 8.41
CA VAL A 168 1.08 26.22 7.79
C VAL A 168 0.34 27.26 6.93
N PRO A 169 0.53 28.56 7.21
CA PRO A 169 -0.08 29.61 6.39
C PRO A 169 0.45 29.53 4.96
N HIS A 170 -0.46 29.61 3.99
CA HIS A 170 -0.09 29.70 2.59
C HIS A 170 0.35 31.15 2.31
N GLY A 171 1.61 31.35 1.94
CA GLY A 171 2.08 32.61 1.38
C GLY A 171 1.56 32.79 -0.05
N LYS A 172 1.51 34.03 -0.56
CA LYS A 172 1.05 34.30 -1.94
C LYS A 172 1.90 33.63 -3.02
N ASP A 173 3.16 33.28 -2.71
CA ASP A 173 4.12 32.75 -3.70
C ASP A 173 4.83 31.45 -3.29
N ASP A 174 4.65 30.97 -2.05
CA ASP A 174 5.31 29.74 -1.57
C ASP A 174 4.31 28.61 -1.35
N ARG A 175 4.52 27.50 -2.06
CA ARG A 175 3.82 26.24 -1.78
C ARG A 175 4.35 25.65 -0.47
N THR A 176 3.48 25.55 0.51
CA THR A 176 3.78 24.97 1.82
C THR A 176 3.06 23.65 2.00
N ALA A 177 3.55 22.81 2.92
CA ALA A 177 2.78 21.70 3.45
C ALA A 177 1.46 22.19 4.06
N ASP A 178 0.50 21.28 4.26
CA ASP A 178 -0.77 21.63 4.90
C ASP A 178 -0.59 22.00 6.38
N ALA A 179 0.28 21.28 7.09
CA ALA A 179 0.46 21.42 8.52
C ALA A 179 1.90 21.15 8.99
N THR A 180 2.17 21.52 10.24
CA THR A 180 3.20 20.88 11.05
C THR A 180 2.55 20.00 12.10
N VAL A 181 3.13 18.82 12.34
CA VAL A 181 2.76 17.92 13.44
C VAL A 181 3.98 17.79 14.34
N ASN A 182 3.88 18.32 15.55
CA ASN A 182 5.00 18.44 16.49
C ASN A 182 6.24 19.14 15.88
N GLY A 183 6.01 20.09 14.98
CA GLY A 183 7.06 20.87 14.30
C GLY A 183 7.54 20.29 12.97
N SER A 184 7.22 19.04 12.63
CA SER A 184 7.56 18.46 11.32
C SER A 184 6.50 18.79 10.28
N LEU A 185 6.88 19.25 9.08
CA LEU A 185 5.96 19.50 7.97
C LEU A 185 5.28 18.20 7.55
N VAL A 186 3.96 18.23 7.33
CA VAL A 186 3.17 17.06 6.92
C VAL A 186 2.13 17.47 5.89
N GLU A 187 2.01 16.66 4.85
CA GLU A 187 0.94 16.77 3.86
C GLU A 187 -0.24 15.87 4.24
N PHE A 188 -1.45 16.42 4.21
CA PHE A 188 -2.68 15.68 4.45
C PHE A 188 -3.36 15.34 3.11
N LYS A 189 -3.89 14.11 3.04
CA LYS A 189 -4.70 13.66 1.92
C LYS A 189 -5.87 12.88 2.46
N THR A 190 -7.05 13.11 1.89
CA THR A 190 -8.24 12.34 2.22
C THR A 190 -8.69 11.58 0.99
N LEU A 191 -8.88 10.27 1.14
CA LEU A 191 -9.47 9.42 0.14
C LEU A 191 -10.99 9.45 0.30
N GLN A 192 -11.67 9.68 -0.83
CA GLN A 192 -13.11 9.58 -0.92
C GLN A 192 -13.46 8.44 -1.88
N GLN A 193 -14.51 7.69 -1.55
CA GLN A 193 -15.14 6.80 -2.52
C GLN A 193 -15.82 7.67 -3.58
N LYS A 194 -15.50 7.43 -4.84
CA LYS A 194 -16.17 8.07 -5.98
C LYS A 194 -17.08 7.04 -6.62
N ASP A 195 -18.34 7.40 -6.80
CA ASP A 195 -19.31 6.56 -7.51
C ASP A 195 -19.42 5.14 -6.93
N GLY A 196 -19.34 5.01 -5.61
CA GLY A 196 -19.34 3.72 -4.89
C GLY A 196 -18.05 2.92 -4.99
N GLN A 197 -17.06 3.34 -5.78
CA GLN A 197 -15.84 2.59 -6.00
C GLN A 197 -14.89 2.67 -4.80
N ILE A 198 -14.35 1.52 -4.43
CA ILE A 198 -13.34 1.39 -3.37
C ILE A 198 -11.98 1.88 -3.90
N PRO A 199 -11.25 2.71 -3.14
CA PRO A 199 -9.90 3.12 -3.53
C PRO A 199 -8.94 1.93 -3.69
N THR A 200 -8.15 1.94 -4.75
CA THR A 200 -7.18 0.87 -5.09
C THR A 200 -5.74 1.38 -5.01
N ARG A 201 -4.77 0.51 -5.32
CA ARG A 201 -3.34 0.79 -5.45
C ARG A 201 -3.08 1.97 -6.37
N LYS A 202 -3.87 2.09 -7.45
CA LYS A 202 -3.77 3.20 -8.43
C LYS A 202 -4.13 4.52 -7.75
N THR A 203 -5.18 4.52 -6.93
CA THR A 203 -5.64 5.70 -6.18
C THR A 203 -4.61 6.12 -5.13
N VAL A 204 -4.10 5.17 -4.34
CA VAL A 204 -3.07 5.42 -3.31
C VAL A 204 -1.79 5.98 -3.95
N LYS A 205 -1.25 5.30 -4.99
CA LYS A 205 -0.08 5.78 -5.73
C LYS A 205 -0.28 7.20 -6.27
N LYS A 206 -1.46 7.48 -6.84
CA LYS A 206 -1.80 8.81 -7.38
C LYS A 206 -1.86 9.86 -6.28
N MET A 207 -2.37 9.54 -5.09
CA MET A 207 -2.37 10.46 -3.95
C MET A 207 -0.96 10.80 -3.50
N ILE A 208 -0.13 9.78 -3.26
CA ILE A 208 1.29 9.97 -2.89
C ILE A 208 2.00 10.82 -3.95
N ARG A 209 1.82 10.48 -5.23
CA ARG A 209 2.40 11.25 -6.33
C ARG A 209 1.91 12.70 -6.35
N LYS A 210 0.64 12.96 -6.07
CA LYS A 210 0.12 14.34 -6.00
C LYS A 210 0.77 15.14 -4.88
N SER A 211 1.00 14.54 -3.72
CA SER A 211 1.75 15.17 -2.62
C SER A 211 3.19 15.54 -3.00
N GLN A 212 3.78 14.80 -3.95
CA GLN A 212 5.17 14.95 -4.39
C GLN A 212 5.36 15.73 -5.70
N ASN A 213 4.29 15.93 -6.48
CA ASN A 213 4.38 16.59 -7.79
C ASN A 213 4.67 18.10 -7.64
N LYS A 214 5.49 18.64 -8.57
CA LYS A 214 5.88 20.06 -8.64
C LYS A 214 6.62 20.59 -7.39
N GLY A 215 7.49 19.78 -6.79
CA GLY A 215 8.45 20.21 -5.76
C GLY A 215 8.31 19.52 -4.40
N GLY A 216 7.21 18.77 -4.16
CA GLY A 216 6.98 18.06 -2.91
C GLY A 216 6.66 19.02 -1.75
N GLN A 217 5.42 19.02 -1.28
CA GLN A 217 5.02 19.93 -0.20
C GLN A 217 5.58 19.47 1.16
N SER A 218 5.72 18.15 1.35
CA SER A 218 6.42 17.54 2.49
C SER A 218 6.88 16.11 2.16
N PRO A 219 8.04 15.64 2.66
CA PRO A 219 8.43 14.23 2.59
C PRO A 219 7.57 13.30 3.49
N ASP A 220 6.77 13.87 4.40
CA ASP A 220 5.86 13.16 5.29
C ASP A 220 4.42 13.33 4.82
N VAL A 221 3.76 12.22 4.54
CA VAL A 221 2.37 12.20 4.03
C VAL A 221 1.47 11.38 4.94
N ILE A 222 0.31 11.93 5.30
CA ILE A 222 -0.76 11.22 5.98
C ILE A 222 -1.97 11.13 5.05
N ILE A 223 -2.44 9.91 4.81
CA ILE A 223 -3.61 9.61 3.98
C ILE A 223 -4.73 9.07 4.87
N ASP A 224 -5.85 9.80 4.94
CA ASP A 224 -7.07 9.36 5.59
C ASP A 224 -7.99 8.65 4.59
N GLY A 225 -8.07 7.32 4.72
CA GLY A 225 -9.00 6.45 4.00
C GLY A 225 -10.05 5.82 4.91
N ARG A 226 -10.24 6.31 6.14
CA ARG A 226 -11.13 5.68 7.16
C ARG A 226 -12.58 5.57 6.70
N LYS A 227 -13.03 6.49 5.84
CA LYS A 227 -14.38 6.54 5.28
C LYS A 227 -14.52 5.72 3.99
N THR A 228 -13.58 4.82 3.71
CA THR A 228 -13.54 4.04 2.46
C THR A 228 -13.39 2.55 2.74
N GLY A 229 -13.53 1.72 1.70
CA GLY A 229 -13.22 0.29 1.74
C GLY A 229 -11.75 -0.05 1.48
N LEU A 230 -10.84 0.94 1.49
CA LEU A 230 -9.41 0.68 1.23
C LEU A 230 -8.89 -0.42 2.17
N THR A 231 -8.11 -1.35 1.62
CA THR A 231 -7.48 -2.45 2.36
C THR A 231 -6.01 -2.15 2.66
N PRO A 232 -5.41 -2.82 3.67
CA PRO A 232 -3.98 -2.68 3.94
C PRO A 232 -3.11 -3.12 2.74
N GLU A 233 -3.55 -4.13 2.00
CA GLU A 233 -2.87 -4.63 0.81
C GLU A 233 -2.86 -3.58 -0.31
N GLU A 234 -3.99 -2.91 -0.58
CA GLU A 234 -4.04 -1.86 -1.59
C GLU A 234 -3.19 -0.64 -1.21
N ALA A 235 -3.12 -0.31 0.09
CA ALA A 235 -2.22 0.72 0.61
C ALA A 235 -0.74 0.35 0.39
N LEU A 236 -0.36 -0.88 0.76
CA LEU A 236 0.98 -1.43 0.55
C LEU A 236 1.36 -1.46 -0.94
N ASN A 237 0.48 -1.98 -1.79
CA ASN A 237 0.70 -2.08 -3.23
C ASN A 237 0.78 -0.70 -3.88
N GLY A 238 0.01 0.27 -3.39
CA GLY A 238 0.12 1.67 -3.80
C GLY A 238 1.47 2.30 -3.46
N LEU A 239 1.96 2.10 -2.24
CA LEU A 239 3.28 2.56 -1.80
C LEU A 239 4.40 1.90 -2.63
N LYS A 240 4.39 0.56 -2.75
CA LYS A 240 5.34 -0.19 -3.58
C LYS A 240 5.38 0.35 -5.01
N ALA A 241 4.22 0.57 -5.62
CA ALA A 241 4.12 1.07 -6.98
C ALA A 241 4.57 2.53 -7.14
N TYR A 242 4.59 3.32 -6.05
CA TYR A 242 5.18 4.66 -6.03
C TYR A 242 6.70 4.60 -5.90
N LEU A 243 7.23 3.85 -4.91
CA LEU A 243 8.65 3.77 -4.60
C LEU A 243 9.47 3.04 -5.67
N ASN A 244 8.88 2.07 -6.36
CA ASN A 244 9.54 1.37 -7.47
C ASN A 244 9.60 2.18 -8.77
N ALA A 245 8.93 3.34 -8.84
CA ALA A 245 9.08 4.22 -9.99
C ALA A 245 10.41 5.01 -9.88
N PRO A 246 11.07 5.30 -11.02
CA PRO A 246 12.34 6.02 -11.03
C PRO A 246 12.26 7.34 -10.25
N GLU A 247 13.34 7.68 -9.53
CA GLU A 247 13.52 8.94 -8.80
C GLU A 247 12.53 9.19 -7.64
N ASN A 248 11.68 8.23 -7.28
CA ASN A 248 10.67 8.42 -6.23
C ASN A 248 11.09 7.90 -4.86
N ALA A 249 12.05 6.95 -4.82
CA ALA A 249 12.49 6.33 -3.57
C ALA A 249 13.02 7.36 -2.56
N ASP A 250 13.64 8.45 -3.03
CA ASP A 250 14.24 9.47 -2.18
C ASP A 250 13.33 10.63 -1.79
N LYS A 251 12.12 10.70 -2.35
CA LYS A 251 11.20 11.84 -2.16
C LYS A 251 10.35 11.74 -0.90
N LEU A 252 10.32 10.57 -0.25
CA LEU A 252 9.50 10.33 0.93
C LEU A 252 10.35 9.90 2.12
N SER A 253 10.04 10.48 3.26
CA SER A 253 10.56 10.06 4.57
C SER A 253 9.52 9.24 5.32
N ARG A 254 8.23 9.54 5.15
CA ARG A 254 7.14 8.81 5.81
C ARG A 254 5.85 8.80 5.02
N VAL A 255 5.15 7.67 5.06
CA VAL A 255 3.76 7.56 4.62
C VAL A 255 2.96 6.83 5.68
N ARG A 256 1.95 7.52 6.25
CA ARG A 256 0.95 6.89 7.11
C ARG A 256 -0.39 6.84 6.40
N VAL A 257 -1.06 5.69 6.44
CA VAL A 257 -2.39 5.51 5.86
C VAL A 257 -3.33 4.98 6.93
N TRP A 258 -4.41 5.69 7.19
CA TRP A 258 -5.49 5.21 8.04
C TRP A 258 -6.59 4.61 7.20
N GLY A 259 -6.81 3.31 7.35
CA GLY A 259 -8.00 2.65 6.84
C GLY A 259 -9.09 2.55 7.90
N LYS A 260 -10.26 2.06 7.49
CA LYS A 260 -11.36 1.79 8.42
C LYS A 260 -10.97 0.83 9.54
N VAL A 261 -10.16 -0.19 9.20
CA VAL A 261 -9.80 -1.30 10.08
C VAL A 261 -8.30 -1.51 10.22
N PHE A 262 -7.48 -0.56 9.76
CA PHE A 262 -6.02 -0.64 9.90
C PHE A 262 -5.36 0.74 10.05
N ASP A 263 -4.15 0.72 10.59
CA ASP A 263 -3.19 1.81 10.57
C ASP A 263 -1.91 1.28 9.91
N PHE A 264 -1.49 1.91 8.83
CA PHE A 264 -0.29 1.58 8.08
C PHE A 264 0.71 2.72 8.31
N ASP A 265 1.92 2.40 8.77
CA ASP A 265 3.00 3.38 8.93
C ASP A 265 4.27 2.84 8.27
N TRP A 266 4.71 3.55 7.24
CA TRP A 266 6.00 3.33 6.60
C TRP A 266 6.88 4.54 6.88
N LYS A 267 8.11 4.29 7.32
CA LYS A 267 9.14 5.32 7.50
C LYS A 267 10.41 4.84 6.84
N ARG A 268 11.08 5.74 6.14
CA ARG A 268 12.44 5.53 5.70
C ARG A 268 13.35 5.55 6.94
N GLU A 269 14.22 4.55 7.07
CA GLU A 269 15.30 4.61 8.05
C GLU A 269 16.29 5.69 7.60
N GLY A 270 16.62 6.60 8.52
CA GLY A 270 17.54 7.72 8.29
C GLY A 270 19.00 7.33 8.43
#